data_AF-A0A2V9GE39-F1
#
_entry.id   AF-A0A2V9GE39-F1
#
_cell.length_a   1.000
_cell.length_b   1.000
_cell.length_c   1.000
_cell.angle_alpha   90.00
_cell.angle_beta   90.00
_cell.angle_gamma   90.00
#
_symmetry.space_group_name_H-M   'P 1'
#
loop_
_entity.id
_entity.type
_entity.pdbx_description
1 polymer ?
#
loop_
_entity_poly.entity_id
_entity_poly.type
_entity_poly.pdbx_seq_one_letter_code
_entity_poly.pdbx_strand_id
1 'polypeptide(L)'
;TGLDSQGRSTVDILSHAPGVQLIALFSPEHGLAGRNDEKISSAKDPATGLPVHSLYGETLRPTDEMLKGIDALVFDVQDAGVRFYTYTTTMAYCIEEAAKRNIAFFVLDRPNPLGGEIVEGPMLDMDKTNFVGYFPLPVRYGLTIGELAQLFNAENHIGADLHVIAMKNWHRNYFFESTGTRWIPPSPNLRTTKGSVLYPGIEILQNAGVSVGRGTETPFEEFGAPWLNGDEVAAALNERHLAGLHFAAKPFIPIVGLYSGQRCGGVAVRITDRYRVRAMSMGMETAIILHRLYPQQFDPEKLLLLIGNSDTIQQLQSGTPAEKIVASWSADLTAFDQIRRKYFLYK
;
A
#
# COMPACT_ATOMS: atom_id res chain seq x y z
N THR A 1 13.89 2.44 0.22
CA THR A 1 13.74 2.35 -1.25
C THR A 1 14.25 3.58 -2.01
N GLY A 2 14.55 4.69 -1.32
CA GLY A 2 15.19 5.88 -1.90
C GLY A 2 16.59 5.62 -2.47
N LEU A 3 16.62 5.15 -3.72
CA LEU A 3 17.83 4.85 -4.47
C LEU A 3 17.74 5.50 -5.86
N ASP A 4 18.89 5.93 -6.40
CA ASP A 4 19.02 6.38 -7.79
C ASP A 4 19.18 5.20 -8.77
N SER A 5 19.33 5.51 -10.07
CA SER A 5 19.50 4.49 -11.11
C SER A 5 20.80 3.69 -11.00
N GLN A 6 21.78 4.16 -10.23
CA GLN A 6 23.05 3.47 -9.96
C GLN A 6 23.01 2.71 -8.62
N GLY A 7 21.89 2.77 -7.89
CA GLY A 7 21.72 2.12 -6.59
C GLY A 7 22.36 2.89 -5.43
N ARG A 8 22.75 4.16 -5.61
CA ARG A 8 23.19 5.02 -4.51
C ARG A 8 21.98 5.50 -3.72
N SER A 9 22.09 5.52 -2.40
CA SER A 9 20.98 5.96 -1.55
C SER A 9 20.81 7.47 -1.62
N THR A 10 19.58 7.94 -1.48
CA THR A 10 19.29 9.38 -1.41
C THR A 10 19.98 10.02 -0.20
N VAL A 11 20.16 9.26 0.88
CA VAL A 11 20.96 9.67 2.05
C VAL A 11 22.40 9.99 1.64
N ASP A 12 23.06 9.08 0.92
CA ASP A 12 24.43 9.25 0.43
C ASP A 12 24.54 10.40 -0.59
N ILE A 13 23.55 10.55 -1.46
CA ILE A 13 23.54 11.63 -2.45
C ILE A 13 23.41 13.00 -1.76
N LEU A 14 22.49 13.13 -0.81
CA LEU A 14 22.25 14.41 -0.12
C LEU A 14 23.36 14.75 0.88
N SER A 15 24.01 13.77 1.50
CA SER A 15 25.14 14.02 2.40
C SER A 15 26.38 14.61 1.69
N HIS A 16 26.50 14.38 0.38
CA HIS A 16 27.61 14.89 -0.45
C HIS A 16 27.18 16.00 -1.42
N ALA A 17 25.92 16.44 -1.40
CA ALA A 17 25.42 17.46 -2.32
C ALA A 17 25.88 18.87 -1.89
N PRO A 18 26.49 19.66 -2.80
CA PRO A 18 26.93 21.02 -2.47
C PRO A 18 25.73 21.91 -2.13
N GLY A 19 25.84 22.66 -1.04
CA GLY A 19 24.77 23.55 -0.56
C GLY A 19 23.64 22.83 0.18
N VAL A 20 23.75 21.52 0.42
CA VAL A 20 22.81 20.74 1.23
C VAL A 20 23.51 20.30 2.51
N GLN A 21 22.84 20.50 3.65
CA GLN A 21 23.28 19.97 4.93
C GLN A 21 22.26 18.94 5.42
N LEU A 22 22.61 17.65 5.32
CA LEU A 22 21.78 16.58 5.86
C LEU A 22 22.04 16.44 7.37
N ILE A 23 21.01 16.66 8.20
CA ILE A 23 21.17 16.70 9.67
C ILE A 23 20.42 15.60 10.44
N ALA A 24 19.40 14.99 9.84
CA ALA A 24 18.62 13.92 10.45
C ALA A 24 17.96 13.03 9.40
N LEU A 25 17.64 11.80 9.78
CA LEU A 25 16.92 10.83 8.96
C LEU A 25 15.63 10.41 9.65
N PHE A 26 14.58 10.18 8.87
CA PHE A 26 13.28 9.71 9.35
C PHE A 26 12.94 8.41 8.66
N SER A 27 12.57 7.40 9.43
CA SER A 27 12.25 6.08 8.91
C SER A 27 10.77 5.75 9.11
N PRO A 28 10.03 5.36 8.06
CA PRO A 28 8.64 4.92 8.20
C PRO A 28 8.60 3.47 8.72
N GLU A 29 7.44 2.82 8.58
CA GLU A 29 7.32 1.37 8.75
C GLU A 29 8.40 0.61 7.95
N HIS A 30 9.00 -0.42 8.52
CA HIS A 30 10.12 -1.20 7.95
C HIS A 30 11.49 -0.52 7.79
N GLY A 31 11.64 0.73 8.23
CA GLY A 31 12.93 1.42 8.30
C GLY A 31 13.42 2.06 7.01
N LEU A 32 14.59 2.72 7.08
CA LEU A 32 15.18 3.46 5.94
C LEU A 32 15.35 2.57 4.68
N ALA A 33 15.74 1.30 4.88
CA ALA A 33 15.94 0.35 3.79
C ALA A 33 14.68 -0.41 3.37
N GLY A 34 13.57 -0.33 4.13
CA GLY A 34 12.35 -1.12 3.89
C GLY A 34 12.51 -2.62 4.18
N ARG A 35 13.41 -3.01 5.09
CA ARG A 35 13.83 -4.40 5.30
C ARG A 35 13.47 -4.98 6.66
N ASN A 36 12.98 -4.16 7.59
CA ASN A 36 12.75 -4.61 8.96
C ASN A 36 11.29 -5.01 9.15
N ASP A 37 11.03 -6.20 9.70
CA ASP A 37 9.69 -6.61 10.12
C ASP A 37 9.40 -6.22 11.60
N GLU A 38 10.40 -5.73 12.33
CA GLU A 38 10.30 -5.33 13.74
C GLU A 38 10.29 -3.80 13.93
N LYS A 39 9.82 -3.35 15.11
CA LYS A 39 9.90 -1.95 15.53
C LYS A 39 11.36 -1.51 15.55
N ILE A 40 11.63 -0.40 14.87
CA ILE A 40 12.96 0.20 14.85
C ILE A 40 13.01 1.28 15.92
N SER A 41 13.94 1.15 16.87
CA SER A 41 14.28 2.23 17.79
C SER A 41 15.11 3.29 17.09
N SER A 42 15.01 4.54 17.54
CA SER A 42 15.89 5.60 17.06
C SER A 42 17.36 5.20 17.24
N ALA A 43 18.16 5.42 16.20
CA ALA A 43 19.54 4.94 16.11
C ALA A 43 20.43 6.00 15.46
N LYS A 44 21.72 5.70 15.29
CA LYS A 44 22.60 6.45 14.40
C LYS A 44 22.78 5.69 13.10
N ASP A 45 22.70 6.39 11.98
CA ASP A 45 23.04 5.81 10.69
C ASP A 45 24.55 5.53 10.63
N PRO A 46 24.99 4.30 10.34
CA PRO A 46 26.40 3.93 10.41
C PRO A 46 27.25 4.60 9.32
N ALA A 47 26.65 5.00 8.20
CA ALA A 47 27.38 5.62 7.08
C ALA A 47 27.62 7.12 7.33
N THR A 48 26.62 7.82 7.86
CA THR A 48 26.65 9.28 8.03
C THR A 48 26.87 9.73 9.48
N GLY A 49 26.64 8.85 10.45
CA GLY A 49 26.65 9.18 11.88
C GLY A 49 25.41 9.96 12.35
N LEU A 50 24.46 10.26 11.46
CA LEU A 50 23.29 11.08 11.72
C LEU A 50 22.23 10.36 12.57
N PRO A 51 21.42 11.10 13.36
CA PRO A 51 20.29 10.50 14.05
C PRO A 51 19.25 9.97 13.05
N VAL A 52 18.71 8.79 13.35
CA VAL A 52 17.58 8.16 12.66
C VAL A 52 16.40 8.15 13.62
N HIS A 53 15.34 8.86 13.27
CA HIS A 53 14.08 8.91 14.01
C HIS A 53 13.08 7.92 13.42
N SER A 54 12.48 7.09 14.28
CA SER A 54 11.42 6.17 13.87
C SER A 54 10.07 6.88 13.88
N LEU A 55 9.37 6.83 12.75
CA LEU A 55 7.99 7.30 12.57
C LEU A 55 7.01 6.13 12.50
N TYR A 56 7.28 5.08 13.29
CA TYR A 56 6.45 3.91 13.43
C TYR A 56 6.42 3.39 14.87
N GLY A 57 5.27 2.89 15.33
CA GLY A 57 5.08 2.40 16.69
C GLY A 57 4.67 3.51 17.65
N GLU A 58 5.54 3.87 18.61
CA GLU A 58 5.22 4.86 19.65
C GLU A 58 5.05 6.28 19.09
N THR A 59 5.81 6.59 18.04
CA THR A 59 5.78 7.89 17.38
C THR A 59 5.46 7.68 15.91
N LEU A 60 4.35 8.24 15.44
CA LEU A 60 3.92 8.16 14.03
C LEU A 60 4.13 9.48 13.27
N ARG A 61 4.40 10.56 14.02
CA ARG A 61 4.53 11.94 13.54
C ARG A 61 5.86 12.51 14.02
N PRO A 62 6.59 13.30 13.22
CA PRO A 62 7.76 14.01 13.72
C PRO A 62 7.39 14.89 14.92
N THR A 63 8.19 14.86 15.99
CA THR A 63 8.00 15.73 17.15
C THR A 63 8.76 17.05 16.99
N ASP A 64 8.48 18.03 17.84
CA ASP A 64 9.21 19.31 17.86
C ASP A 64 10.72 19.12 17.99
N GLU A 65 11.15 18.21 18.86
CA GLU A 65 12.56 17.94 19.09
C GLU A 65 13.22 17.31 17.86
N MET A 66 12.50 16.42 17.16
CA MET A 66 13.01 15.80 15.92
C MET A 66 13.14 16.80 14.77
N LEU A 67 12.31 17.85 14.76
CA LEU A 67 12.29 18.87 13.70
C LEU A 67 13.19 20.08 13.98
N LYS A 68 13.89 20.08 15.11
CA LYS A 68 14.72 21.22 15.54
C LYS A 68 15.87 21.47 14.57
N GLY A 69 15.91 22.68 14.00
CA GLY A 69 16.95 23.09 13.05
C GLY A 69 16.79 22.52 11.64
N ILE A 70 15.65 21.88 11.34
CA ILE A 70 15.31 21.41 9.99
C ILE A 70 14.55 22.52 9.27
N ASP A 71 15.09 22.97 8.14
CA ASP A 71 14.42 23.95 7.26
C ASP A 71 13.66 23.29 6.11
N ALA A 72 14.00 22.04 5.78
CA ALA A 72 13.33 21.25 4.74
C ALA A 72 13.27 19.76 5.08
N LEU A 73 12.13 19.13 4.83
CA LEU A 73 11.96 17.66 4.83
C LEU A 73 11.91 17.14 3.40
N VAL A 74 12.59 16.02 3.13
CA VAL A 74 12.58 15.36 1.83
C VAL A 74 11.98 13.96 1.98
N PHE A 75 10.91 13.68 1.23
CA PHE A 75 10.26 12.38 1.17
C PHE A 75 10.65 11.66 -0.12
N ASP A 76 11.36 10.54 0.01
CA ASP A 76 11.81 9.72 -1.11
C ASP A 76 11.63 8.22 -0.82
N VAL A 77 10.39 7.74 -0.96
CA VAL A 77 10.02 6.35 -0.65
C VAL A 77 9.11 5.80 -1.75
N GLN A 78 9.43 4.61 -2.24
CA GLN A 78 8.54 3.84 -3.14
C GLN A 78 7.37 3.28 -2.32
N ASP A 79 6.14 3.65 -2.69
CA ASP A 79 4.91 3.12 -2.10
C ASP A 79 4.33 1.95 -2.93
N ALA A 80 3.16 1.43 -2.53
CA ALA A 80 2.50 0.25 -3.13
C ALA A 80 1.29 0.58 -4.03
N GLY A 81 0.85 1.83 -4.15
CA GLY A 81 -0.34 2.26 -4.87
C GLY A 81 -1.66 1.93 -4.16
N VAL A 82 -1.61 1.64 -2.86
CA VAL A 82 -2.73 1.13 -2.06
C VAL A 82 -2.90 1.93 -0.76
N ARG A 83 -4.14 2.31 -0.44
CA ARG A 83 -4.50 3.21 0.67
C ARG A 83 -3.96 2.76 2.02
N PHE A 84 -4.01 1.45 2.30
CA PHE A 84 -3.55 0.89 3.57
C PHE A 84 -2.05 0.60 3.62
N TYR A 85 -1.29 1.00 2.59
CA TYR A 85 0.16 1.05 2.66
C TYR A 85 0.61 2.35 3.33
N THR A 86 1.08 2.24 4.57
CA THR A 86 1.18 3.33 5.57
C THR A 86 2.14 4.46 5.22
N TYR A 87 3.01 4.29 4.21
CA TYR A 87 3.94 5.33 3.78
C TYR A 87 3.23 6.60 3.33
N THR A 88 2.03 6.47 2.76
CA THR A 88 1.19 7.61 2.37
C THR A 88 0.71 8.40 3.58
N THR A 89 0.29 7.72 4.66
CA THR A 89 -0.06 8.34 5.95
C THR A 89 1.16 9.00 6.60
N THR A 90 2.32 8.32 6.64
CA THR A 90 3.56 8.92 7.17
C THR A 90 3.91 10.20 6.43
N MET A 91 3.82 10.20 5.09
CA MET A 91 4.04 11.40 4.29
C MET A 91 3.07 12.51 4.68
N ALA A 92 1.77 12.22 4.75
CA ALA A 92 0.75 13.22 5.09
C ALA A 92 0.95 13.83 6.47
N TYR A 93 1.29 13.00 7.46
CA TYR A 93 1.65 13.44 8.81
C TYR A 93 2.88 14.35 8.81
N CYS A 94 3.90 14.03 8.02
CA CYS A 94 5.06 14.91 7.88
C CYS A 94 4.72 16.22 7.18
N ILE A 95 3.83 16.23 6.18
CA ILE A 95 3.34 17.46 5.53
C ILE A 95 2.62 18.36 6.55
N GLU A 96 1.74 17.79 7.38
CA GLU A 96 1.05 18.54 8.45
C GLU A 96 2.02 19.12 9.48
N GLU A 97 3.01 18.34 9.93
CA GLU A 97 3.99 18.82 10.91
C GLU A 97 4.96 19.85 10.31
N ALA A 98 5.29 19.73 9.02
CA ALA A 98 6.10 20.72 8.32
C ALA A 98 5.36 22.05 8.18
N ALA A 99 4.08 22.01 7.78
CA ALA A 99 3.23 23.20 7.63
C ALA A 99 3.11 24.01 8.92
N LYS A 100 2.89 23.33 10.07
CA LYS A 100 2.80 23.98 11.39
C LYS A 100 4.05 24.78 11.77
N ARG A 101 5.20 24.47 11.16
CA ARG A 101 6.51 25.02 11.51
C ARG A 101 7.16 25.80 10.36
N ASN A 102 6.44 26.02 9.25
CA ASN A 102 6.96 26.64 8.03
C ASN A 102 8.24 25.96 7.50
N ILE A 103 8.30 24.62 7.64
CA ILE A 103 9.36 23.80 7.07
C ILE A 103 8.95 23.44 5.64
N ALA A 104 9.83 23.64 4.67
CA ALA A 104 9.56 23.26 3.28
C ALA A 104 9.47 21.73 3.18
N PHE A 105 8.52 21.22 2.39
CA PHE A 105 8.34 19.79 2.19
C PHE A 105 8.58 19.41 0.73
N PHE A 106 9.59 18.59 0.47
CA PHE A 106 9.94 18.12 -0.86
C PHE A 106 9.53 16.67 -1.04
N VAL A 107 8.82 16.36 -2.12
CA VAL A 107 8.52 14.98 -2.53
C VAL A 107 9.33 14.67 -3.78
N LEU A 108 10.24 13.69 -3.67
CA LEU A 108 10.89 13.10 -4.84
C LEU A 108 9.93 12.05 -5.39
N ASP A 109 9.18 12.42 -6.43
CA ASP A 109 8.07 11.60 -6.88
C ASP A 109 8.54 10.26 -7.48
N ARG A 110 7.71 9.23 -7.35
CA ARG A 110 8.02 7.86 -7.76
C ARG A 110 6.84 7.21 -8.51
N PRO A 111 7.11 6.20 -9.37
CA PRO A 111 6.06 5.49 -10.09
C PRO A 111 5.07 4.87 -9.11
N ASN A 112 3.75 5.05 -9.34
CA ASN A 112 2.77 4.16 -8.72
C ASN A 112 2.95 2.77 -9.34
N PRO A 113 3.26 1.72 -8.55
CA PRO A 113 3.58 0.41 -9.12
C PRO A 113 2.38 -0.26 -9.79
N LEU A 114 1.16 0.19 -9.45
CA LEU A 114 -0.10 -0.24 -10.04
C LEU A 114 -0.55 0.67 -11.19
N GLY A 115 0.26 1.64 -11.61
CA GLY A 115 -0.13 2.64 -12.59
C GLY A 115 -1.13 3.68 -12.07
N GLY A 116 -1.44 4.65 -12.92
CA GLY A 116 -2.30 5.79 -12.63
C GLY A 116 -3.71 5.71 -13.24
N GLU A 117 -4.02 4.74 -14.10
CA GLU A 117 -5.32 4.71 -14.77
C GLU A 117 -6.44 4.14 -13.89
N ILE A 118 -6.20 2.98 -13.28
CA ILE A 118 -7.23 2.22 -12.58
C ILE A 118 -7.43 2.75 -11.17
N VAL A 119 -8.69 3.05 -10.85
CA VAL A 119 -9.19 3.30 -9.50
C VAL A 119 -10.07 2.12 -9.09
N GLU A 120 -9.90 1.61 -7.88
CA GLU A 120 -10.55 0.36 -7.47
C GLU A 120 -10.80 0.27 -5.96
N GLY A 121 -11.87 -0.41 -5.56
CA GLY A 121 -12.28 -0.59 -4.16
C GLY A 121 -13.19 0.53 -3.66
N PRO A 122 -13.88 0.33 -2.53
CA PRO A 122 -14.74 1.36 -1.96
C PRO A 122 -13.93 2.52 -1.42
N MET A 123 -14.55 3.70 -1.40
CA MET A 123 -14.04 4.86 -0.66
C MET A 123 -13.97 4.53 0.84
N LEU A 124 -12.95 5.04 1.51
CA LEU A 124 -12.87 5.02 2.98
C LEU A 124 -13.96 5.93 3.55
N ASP A 125 -14.74 5.42 4.50
CA ASP A 125 -15.69 6.23 5.25
C ASP A 125 -14.94 7.30 6.05
N MET A 126 -15.43 8.53 6.02
CA MET A 126 -14.75 9.67 6.66
C MET A 126 -14.52 9.48 8.16
N ASP A 127 -15.38 8.73 8.85
CA ASP A 127 -15.28 8.45 10.27
C ASP A 127 -14.30 7.30 10.62
N LYS A 128 -13.68 6.68 9.60
CA LYS A 128 -12.78 5.52 9.76
C LYS A 128 -11.32 5.84 9.42
N THR A 129 -10.97 7.11 9.30
CA THR A 129 -9.56 7.50 9.07
C THR A 129 -8.67 7.10 10.24
N ASN A 130 -7.51 6.52 9.94
CA ASN A 130 -6.52 6.08 10.92
C ASN A 130 -5.14 5.92 10.23
N PHE A 131 -4.18 5.25 10.88
CA PHE A 131 -2.84 5.10 10.33
C PHE A 131 -2.76 4.30 9.01
N VAL A 132 -3.70 3.37 8.77
CA VAL A 132 -3.83 2.60 7.52
C VAL A 132 -4.87 3.22 6.55
N GLY A 133 -5.29 4.46 6.81
CA GLY A 133 -6.26 5.16 5.97
C GLY A 133 -6.33 6.63 6.34
N TYR A 134 -5.40 7.44 5.85
CA TYR A 134 -5.28 8.85 6.23
C TYR A 134 -6.45 9.73 5.75
N PHE A 135 -6.88 9.52 4.50
CA PHE A 135 -7.85 10.37 3.80
C PHE A 135 -8.92 9.50 3.13
N PRO A 136 -10.15 10.00 2.91
CA PRO A 136 -11.19 9.36 2.12
C PRO A 136 -10.74 9.06 0.68
N LEU A 137 -10.05 7.94 0.50
CA LEU A 137 -9.54 7.43 -0.78
C LEU A 137 -10.15 6.06 -1.06
N PRO A 138 -10.25 5.66 -2.33
CA PRO A 138 -10.51 4.27 -2.65
C PRO A 138 -9.26 3.42 -2.33
N VAL A 139 -9.42 2.10 -2.26
CA VAL A 139 -8.31 1.20 -1.89
C VAL A 139 -7.13 1.35 -2.87
N ARG A 140 -7.39 1.32 -4.17
CA ARG A 140 -6.44 1.67 -5.23
C ARG A 140 -6.82 3.03 -5.78
N TYR A 141 -6.00 4.04 -5.48
CA TYR A 141 -6.29 5.45 -5.76
C TYR A 141 -5.69 5.95 -7.08
N GLY A 142 -4.71 5.23 -7.64
CA GLY A 142 -4.14 5.52 -8.96
C GLY A 142 -3.51 6.91 -9.06
N LEU A 143 -2.78 7.36 -8.06
CA LEU A 143 -1.98 8.59 -8.09
C LEU A 143 -0.52 8.23 -7.79
N THR A 144 0.44 9.02 -8.27
CA THR A 144 1.79 8.94 -7.70
C THR A 144 1.81 9.53 -6.28
N ILE A 145 2.90 9.32 -5.55
CA ILE A 145 2.98 9.86 -4.20
C ILE A 145 3.09 11.40 -4.19
N GLY A 146 3.67 12.00 -5.24
CA GLY A 146 3.69 13.44 -5.47
C GLY A 146 2.31 14.02 -5.77
N GLU A 147 1.55 13.40 -6.67
CA GLU A 147 0.16 13.79 -6.94
C GLU A 147 -0.71 13.65 -5.68
N LEU A 148 -0.47 12.60 -4.88
CA LEU A 148 -1.17 12.38 -3.62
C LEU A 148 -0.81 13.43 -2.56
N ALA A 149 0.45 13.85 -2.47
CA ALA A 149 0.88 14.93 -1.58
C ALA A 149 0.18 16.25 -1.93
N GLN A 150 0.04 16.57 -3.22
CA GLN A 150 -0.71 17.75 -3.67
C GLN A 150 -2.19 17.67 -3.30
N LEU A 151 -2.80 16.49 -3.51
CA LEU A 151 -4.19 16.23 -3.11
C LEU A 151 -4.37 16.45 -1.61
N PHE A 152 -3.52 15.85 -0.76
CA PHE A 152 -3.61 16.02 0.68
C PHE A 152 -3.43 17.48 1.11
N ASN A 153 -2.43 18.18 0.56
CA ASN A 153 -2.17 19.57 0.92
C ASN A 153 -3.36 20.49 0.59
N ALA A 154 -4.01 20.25 -0.55
CA ALA A 154 -5.14 21.06 -1.01
C ALA A 154 -6.47 20.67 -0.36
N GLU A 155 -6.85 19.39 -0.40
CA GLU A 155 -8.16 18.90 0.06
C GLU A 155 -8.29 18.89 1.59
N ASN A 156 -7.19 18.73 2.35
CA ASN A 156 -7.20 18.91 3.81
C ASN A 156 -6.83 20.33 4.25
N HIS A 157 -6.66 21.26 3.31
CA HIS A 157 -6.28 22.66 3.60
C HIS A 157 -5.05 22.78 4.53
N ILE A 158 -4.03 21.93 4.31
CA ILE A 158 -2.87 21.84 5.21
C ILE A 158 -2.02 23.12 5.13
N GLY A 159 -1.89 23.70 3.92
CA GLY A 159 -1.15 24.94 3.72
C GLY A 159 0.37 24.80 3.82
N ALA A 160 0.91 23.60 3.55
CA ALA A 160 2.35 23.37 3.53
C ALA A 160 3.03 24.05 2.33
N ASP A 161 4.26 24.52 2.52
CA ASP A 161 5.18 24.86 1.44
C ASP A 161 5.67 23.57 0.75
N LEU A 162 4.82 23.03 -0.11
CA LEU A 162 5.00 21.72 -0.75
C LEU A 162 5.62 21.86 -2.15
N HIS A 163 6.74 21.15 -2.35
CA HIS A 163 7.48 21.07 -3.59
C HIS A 163 7.49 19.63 -4.11
N VAL A 164 6.84 19.36 -5.24
CA VAL A 164 6.91 18.05 -5.88
C VAL A 164 7.92 18.06 -7.01
N ILE A 165 8.93 17.21 -6.91
CA ILE A 165 9.92 16.99 -7.97
C ILE A 165 9.38 15.91 -8.90
N ALA A 166 8.67 16.35 -9.94
CA ALA A 166 8.01 15.46 -10.89
C ALA A 166 9.01 14.59 -11.68
N MET A 167 8.62 13.35 -11.93
CA MET A 167 9.35 12.44 -12.81
C MET A 167 9.30 12.92 -14.26
N LYS A 168 10.22 12.38 -15.07
CA LYS A 168 10.18 12.53 -16.53
C LYS A 168 9.83 11.20 -17.17
N ASN A 169 9.01 11.24 -18.22
CA ASN A 169 8.65 10.09 -19.07
C ASN A 169 7.90 8.94 -18.38
N TRP A 170 7.34 9.17 -17.18
CA TRP A 170 6.36 8.26 -16.61
C TRP A 170 4.97 8.57 -17.19
N HIS A 171 4.23 7.53 -17.55
CA HIS A 171 2.88 7.62 -18.10
C HIS A 171 1.93 6.82 -17.22
N ARG A 172 0.68 7.28 -17.12
CA ARG A 172 -0.30 6.71 -16.19
C ARG A 172 -0.67 5.26 -16.51
N ASN A 173 -0.53 4.85 -17.77
CA ASN A 173 -0.77 3.47 -18.20
C ASN A 173 0.39 2.50 -17.85
N TYR A 174 1.49 2.98 -17.26
CA TYR A 174 2.63 2.15 -16.90
C TYR A 174 2.40 1.43 -15.57
N PHE A 175 2.52 0.11 -15.59
CA PHE A 175 2.90 -0.66 -14.40
C PHE A 175 4.39 -0.52 -14.13
N PHE A 176 4.83 -0.82 -12.90
CA PHE A 176 6.22 -0.63 -12.48
C PHE A 176 7.25 -1.21 -13.46
N GLU A 177 7.03 -2.39 -14.00
CA GLU A 177 8.00 -3.04 -14.90
C GLU A 177 8.20 -2.29 -16.23
N SER A 178 7.25 -1.44 -16.61
CA SER A 178 7.33 -0.62 -17.83
C SER A 178 8.32 0.55 -17.69
N THR A 179 8.75 0.87 -16.47
CA THR A 179 9.67 1.99 -16.22
C THR A 179 11.13 1.64 -16.53
N GLY A 180 11.46 0.35 -16.66
CA GLY A 180 12.84 -0.12 -16.77
C GLY A 180 13.66 0.03 -15.48
N THR A 181 13.06 0.51 -14.39
CA THR A 181 13.75 0.65 -13.10
C THR A 181 13.78 -0.67 -12.35
N ARG A 182 14.86 -0.92 -11.60
CA ARG A 182 14.95 -2.10 -10.74
C ARG A 182 13.90 -2.03 -9.62
N TRP A 183 13.11 -3.09 -9.46
CA TRP A 183 12.24 -3.23 -8.30
C TRP A 183 13.07 -3.46 -7.04
N ILE A 184 12.90 -2.56 -6.08
CA ILE A 184 13.46 -2.68 -4.73
C ILE A 184 12.25 -2.88 -3.81
N PRO A 185 12.10 -4.04 -3.15
CA PRO A 185 10.96 -4.30 -2.29
C PRO A 185 10.76 -3.17 -1.28
N PRO A 186 9.56 -2.54 -1.23
CA PRO A 186 9.28 -1.48 -0.27
C PRO A 186 9.00 -2.01 1.14
N SER A 187 8.74 -3.31 1.29
CA SER A 187 8.65 -4.00 2.58
C SER A 187 9.19 -5.43 2.46
N PRO A 188 9.44 -6.11 3.59
CA PRO A 188 9.94 -7.50 3.58
C PRO A 188 8.99 -8.49 2.90
N ASN A 189 7.70 -8.17 2.86
CA ASN A 189 6.66 -9.04 2.32
C ASN A 189 6.14 -8.59 0.94
N LEU A 190 6.24 -7.33 0.55
CA LEU A 190 5.90 -6.90 -0.82
C LEU A 190 7.10 -7.07 -1.77
N ARG A 191 7.48 -8.33 -2.01
CA ARG A 191 8.76 -8.70 -2.63
C ARG A 191 8.80 -8.57 -4.14
N THR A 192 7.68 -8.78 -4.81
CA THR A 192 7.59 -8.85 -6.27
C THR A 192 6.56 -7.84 -6.77
N THR A 193 6.73 -7.38 -8.00
CA THR A 193 5.74 -6.55 -8.69
C THR A 193 4.42 -7.30 -8.92
N LYS A 194 4.49 -8.63 -9.12
CA LYS A 194 3.30 -9.50 -9.13
C LYS A 194 2.54 -9.43 -7.81
N GLY A 195 3.25 -9.59 -6.68
CA GLY A 195 2.67 -9.43 -5.35
C GLY A 195 2.05 -8.05 -5.17
N SER A 196 2.67 -6.99 -5.67
CA SER A 196 2.08 -5.63 -5.67
C SER A 196 0.73 -5.58 -6.37
N VAL A 197 0.59 -6.19 -7.56
CA VAL A 197 -0.69 -6.19 -8.30
C VAL A 197 -1.82 -6.88 -7.53
N LEU A 198 -1.50 -7.94 -6.78
CA LEU A 198 -2.48 -8.74 -6.04
C LEU A 198 -2.72 -8.25 -4.61
N TYR A 199 -1.76 -7.51 -4.05
CA TYR A 199 -1.76 -7.00 -2.67
C TYR A 199 -3.08 -6.34 -2.24
N PRO A 200 -3.71 -5.43 -3.01
CA PRO A 200 -4.98 -4.82 -2.60
C PRO A 200 -6.07 -5.85 -2.27
N GLY A 201 -6.15 -6.92 -3.06
CA GLY A 201 -7.19 -7.95 -2.94
C GLY A 201 -6.88 -9.05 -1.93
N ILE A 202 -5.60 -9.33 -1.70
CA ILE A 202 -5.18 -10.41 -0.80
C ILE A 202 -5.03 -9.90 0.64
N GLU A 203 -4.45 -8.72 0.85
CA GLU A 203 -4.12 -8.26 2.21
C GLU A 203 -5.36 -8.04 3.08
N ILE A 204 -6.50 -7.66 2.49
CA ILE A 204 -7.77 -7.48 3.21
C ILE A 204 -8.22 -8.75 3.95
N LEU A 205 -7.78 -9.93 3.49
CA LEU A 205 -8.16 -11.22 4.08
C LEU A 205 -7.39 -11.51 5.38
N GLN A 206 -6.26 -10.87 5.61
CA GLN A 206 -5.35 -11.21 6.71
C GLN A 206 -6.02 -11.08 8.08
N ASN A 207 -6.79 -10.00 8.28
CA ASN A 207 -7.45 -9.73 9.56
C ASN A 207 -8.60 -10.70 9.86
N ALA A 208 -9.15 -11.35 8.83
CA ALA A 208 -10.15 -12.41 8.97
C ALA A 208 -9.53 -13.81 9.15
N GLY A 209 -8.23 -13.88 9.53
CA GLY A 209 -7.58 -15.15 9.86
C GLY A 209 -7.16 -15.95 8.63
N VAL A 210 -6.91 -15.32 7.49
CA VAL A 210 -6.37 -15.97 6.30
C VAL A 210 -4.89 -15.60 6.16
N SER A 211 -3.99 -16.59 6.08
CA SER A 211 -2.60 -16.31 5.73
C SER A 211 -2.53 -15.79 4.32
N VAL A 212 -1.81 -14.68 4.11
CA VAL A 212 -1.62 -14.01 2.82
C VAL A 212 -0.25 -14.35 2.21
N GLY A 213 0.31 -15.50 2.60
CA GLY A 213 1.61 -15.98 2.13
C GLY A 213 2.82 -15.31 2.81
N ARG A 214 2.63 -14.48 3.84
CA ARG A 214 3.75 -14.02 4.68
C ARG A 214 4.48 -15.23 5.28
N GLY A 215 5.81 -15.18 5.32
CA GLY A 215 6.62 -16.33 5.73
C GLY A 215 6.73 -17.45 4.69
N THR A 216 6.42 -17.18 3.42
CA THR A 216 6.64 -18.10 2.29
C THR A 216 7.60 -17.47 1.27
N GLU A 217 7.86 -18.15 0.16
CA GLU A 217 8.64 -17.60 -0.96
C GLU A 217 7.88 -16.51 -1.73
N THR A 218 6.54 -16.58 -1.76
CA THR A 218 5.69 -15.74 -2.62
C THR A 218 4.54 -15.06 -1.83
N PRO A 219 4.84 -14.23 -0.81
CA PRO A 219 3.84 -13.42 -0.11
C PRO A 219 3.02 -12.57 -1.08
N PHE A 220 1.72 -12.45 -0.82
CA PHE A 220 0.73 -11.79 -1.68
C PHE A 220 0.58 -12.38 -3.08
N GLU A 221 1.04 -13.60 -3.31
CA GLU A 221 0.72 -14.37 -4.52
C GLU A 221 -0.01 -15.67 -4.20
N GLU A 222 -0.29 -15.90 -2.92
CA GLU A 222 -1.04 -17.02 -2.40
C GLU A 222 -1.76 -16.62 -1.11
N PHE A 223 -2.82 -17.34 -0.79
CA PHE A 223 -3.52 -17.21 0.47
C PHE A 223 -4.02 -18.58 0.96
N GLY A 224 -4.26 -18.73 2.26
CA GLY A 224 -4.66 -20.02 2.81
C GLY A 224 -4.81 -20.04 4.32
N ALA A 225 -5.33 -21.14 4.84
CA ALA A 225 -5.40 -21.39 6.27
C ALA A 225 -5.45 -22.90 6.56
N PRO A 226 -5.16 -23.36 7.79
CA PRO A 226 -5.26 -24.78 8.13
C PRO A 226 -6.65 -25.38 7.95
N TRP A 227 -7.69 -24.55 8.07
CA TRP A 227 -9.09 -24.94 7.90
C TRP A 227 -9.60 -24.86 6.46
N LEU A 228 -8.81 -24.30 5.53
CA LEU A 228 -9.22 -24.05 4.15
C LEU A 228 -8.94 -25.28 3.27
N ASN A 229 -9.88 -25.67 2.41
CA ASN A 229 -9.63 -26.62 1.33
C ASN A 229 -9.24 -25.90 0.05
N GLY A 230 -7.96 -26.00 -0.34
CA GLY A 230 -7.40 -25.28 -1.48
C GLY A 230 -8.04 -25.65 -2.82
N ASP A 231 -8.41 -26.92 -3.02
CA ASP A 231 -9.02 -27.40 -4.26
C ASP A 231 -10.43 -26.83 -4.44
N GLU A 232 -11.23 -26.86 -3.37
CA GLU A 232 -12.60 -26.34 -3.36
C GLU A 232 -12.63 -24.82 -3.62
N VAL A 233 -11.76 -24.06 -2.94
CA VAL A 233 -11.70 -22.60 -3.11
C VAL A 233 -11.17 -22.22 -4.49
N ALA A 234 -10.12 -22.90 -4.97
CA ALA A 234 -9.56 -22.63 -6.30
C ALA A 234 -10.58 -22.94 -7.42
N ALA A 235 -11.33 -24.04 -7.30
CA ALA A 235 -12.40 -24.38 -8.25
C ALA A 235 -13.49 -23.31 -8.25
N ALA A 236 -14.00 -22.94 -7.08
CA ALA A 236 -15.03 -21.91 -6.93
C ALA A 236 -14.59 -20.53 -7.47
N LEU A 237 -13.32 -20.16 -7.34
CA LEU A 237 -12.79 -18.92 -7.90
C LEU A 237 -12.62 -18.99 -9.42
N ASN A 238 -12.20 -20.13 -9.97
CA ASN A 238 -12.06 -20.30 -11.42
C ASN A 238 -13.43 -20.25 -12.13
N GLU A 239 -14.52 -20.66 -11.48
CA GLU A 239 -15.90 -20.50 -11.98
C GLU A 239 -16.34 -19.04 -12.10
N ARG A 240 -15.67 -18.10 -11.42
CA ARG A 240 -15.94 -16.66 -11.53
C ARG A 240 -15.34 -16.03 -12.79
N HIS A 241 -14.46 -16.75 -13.49
CA HIS A 241 -13.83 -16.27 -14.73
C HIS A 241 -13.19 -14.88 -14.60
N LEU A 242 -12.53 -14.62 -13.46
CA LEU A 242 -11.91 -13.33 -13.18
C LEU A 242 -10.82 -13.01 -14.21
N ALA A 243 -10.98 -11.89 -14.91
CA ALA A 243 -10.13 -11.53 -16.02
C ALA A 243 -8.66 -11.36 -15.58
N GLY A 244 -7.75 -11.96 -16.33
CA GLY A 244 -6.31 -11.87 -16.05
C GLY A 244 -5.83 -12.72 -14.87
N LEU A 245 -6.68 -13.58 -14.30
CA LEU A 245 -6.37 -14.41 -13.15
C LEU A 245 -6.68 -15.89 -13.39
N HIS A 246 -5.90 -16.75 -12.73
CA HIS A 246 -6.18 -18.17 -12.60
C HIS A 246 -5.74 -18.67 -11.23
N PHE A 247 -6.51 -19.60 -10.66
CA PHE A 247 -6.32 -20.08 -9.29
C PHE A 247 -5.97 -21.56 -9.30
N ALA A 248 -5.03 -21.96 -8.44
CA ALA A 248 -4.66 -23.36 -8.27
C ALA A 248 -4.44 -23.67 -6.80
N ALA A 249 -4.87 -24.84 -6.35
CA ALA A 249 -4.55 -25.31 -5.02
C ALA A 249 -3.02 -25.39 -4.86
N LYS A 250 -2.51 -24.81 -3.77
CA LYS A 250 -1.10 -24.82 -3.40
C LYS A 250 -1.01 -24.80 -1.87
N PRO A 251 -0.91 -25.97 -1.22
CA PRO A 251 -0.63 -26.01 0.20
C PRO A 251 0.74 -25.41 0.52
N PHE A 252 0.85 -24.71 1.64
CA PHE A 252 2.11 -24.11 2.10
C PHE A 252 2.20 -24.14 3.63
N ILE A 253 3.41 -23.96 4.15
CA ILE A 253 3.70 -23.84 5.59
C ILE A 253 4.45 -22.52 5.78
N PRO A 254 3.84 -21.48 6.37
CA PRO A 254 4.54 -20.25 6.73
C PRO A 254 5.64 -20.53 7.76
N ILE A 255 6.81 -19.91 7.60
CA ILE A 255 7.88 -19.96 8.62
C ILE A 255 7.72 -18.88 9.70
N VAL A 256 6.94 -17.83 9.44
CA VAL A 256 6.64 -16.72 10.34
C VAL A 256 5.22 -16.22 10.10
N GLY A 257 4.70 -15.40 11.01
CA GLY A 257 3.37 -14.80 10.90
C GLY A 257 2.24 -15.77 11.19
N LEU A 258 1.06 -15.48 10.64
CA LEU A 258 -0.15 -16.25 10.86
C LEU A 258 0.04 -17.71 10.40
N TYR A 259 -0.30 -18.66 11.28
CA TYR A 259 -0.14 -20.10 11.07
C TYR A 259 1.31 -20.57 10.88
N SER A 260 2.28 -19.86 11.46
CA SER A 260 3.68 -20.31 11.47
C SER A 260 3.80 -21.77 11.94
N GLY A 261 4.51 -22.58 11.15
CA GLY A 261 4.72 -24.01 11.39
C GLY A 261 3.50 -24.91 11.13
N GLN A 262 2.36 -24.36 10.72
CA GLN A 262 1.15 -25.12 10.43
C GLN A 262 0.91 -25.20 8.91
N ARG A 263 0.42 -26.36 8.45
CA ARG A 263 0.07 -26.55 7.04
C ARG A 263 -1.24 -25.84 6.73
N CYS A 264 -1.18 -24.88 5.82
CA CYS A 264 -2.35 -24.23 5.23
C CYS A 264 -2.79 -25.00 3.99
N GLY A 265 -4.08 -25.32 3.89
CA GLY A 265 -4.68 -25.51 2.58
C GLY A 265 -4.73 -24.15 1.92
N GLY A 266 -4.10 -24.03 0.76
CA GLY A 266 -3.80 -22.73 0.15
C GLY A 266 -4.17 -22.70 -1.31
N VAL A 267 -4.24 -21.48 -1.83
CA VAL A 267 -4.54 -21.16 -3.22
C VAL A 267 -3.45 -20.23 -3.72
N ALA A 268 -2.77 -20.63 -4.78
CA ALA A 268 -1.89 -19.76 -5.54
C ALA A 268 -2.69 -18.96 -6.56
N VAL A 269 -2.36 -17.67 -6.67
CA VAL A 269 -2.94 -16.76 -7.65
C VAL A 269 -1.94 -16.53 -8.78
N ARG A 270 -2.33 -16.89 -10.00
CA ARG A 270 -1.53 -16.70 -11.22
C ARG A 270 -2.11 -15.55 -12.03
N ILE A 271 -1.27 -14.59 -12.40
CA ILE A 271 -1.64 -13.51 -13.31
C ILE A 271 -1.41 -14.00 -14.75
N THR A 272 -2.47 -14.03 -15.55
CA THR A 272 -2.43 -14.35 -16.98
C THR A 272 -2.42 -13.09 -17.86
N ASP A 273 -3.03 -12.00 -17.38
CA ASP A 273 -2.98 -10.67 -18.01
C ASP A 273 -3.13 -9.58 -16.93
N ARG A 274 -2.02 -8.91 -16.61
CA ARG A 274 -1.96 -7.90 -15.55
C ARG A 274 -2.90 -6.70 -15.78
N TYR A 275 -3.11 -6.29 -17.02
CA TYR A 275 -3.87 -5.07 -17.33
C TYR A 275 -5.36 -5.27 -17.06
N ARG A 276 -5.80 -6.53 -17.05
CA ARG A 276 -7.18 -6.93 -16.80
C ARG A 276 -7.46 -7.25 -15.33
N VAL A 277 -6.43 -7.36 -14.49
CA VAL A 277 -6.61 -7.66 -13.07
C VAL A 277 -7.37 -6.54 -12.37
N ARG A 278 -8.38 -6.94 -11.60
CA ARG A 278 -9.12 -6.14 -10.63
C ARG A 278 -8.98 -6.84 -9.27
N ALA A 279 -7.98 -6.41 -8.50
CA ALA A 279 -7.57 -7.11 -7.29
C ALA A 279 -8.62 -7.01 -6.18
N MET A 280 -9.30 -5.88 -6.05
CA MET A 280 -10.40 -5.75 -5.10
C MET A 280 -11.60 -6.59 -5.50
N SER A 281 -11.92 -6.70 -6.79
CA SER A 281 -12.95 -7.64 -7.26
C SER A 281 -12.59 -9.08 -6.90
N MET A 282 -11.34 -9.50 -7.12
CA MET A 282 -10.85 -10.81 -6.68
C MET A 282 -10.96 -10.99 -5.15
N GLY A 283 -10.57 -9.97 -4.38
CA GLY A 283 -10.67 -9.99 -2.92
C GLY A 283 -12.10 -10.15 -2.42
N MET A 284 -13.07 -9.48 -3.06
CA MET A 284 -14.49 -9.60 -2.72
C MET A 284 -15.04 -10.99 -3.04
N GLU A 285 -14.73 -11.52 -4.23
CA GLU A 285 -15.12 -12.88 -4.61
C GLU A 285 -14.54 -13.92 -3.66
N THR A 286 -13.27 -13.74 -3.27
CA THR A 286 -12.60 -14.62 -2.32
C THR A 286 -13.29 -14.56 -0.96
N ALA A 287 -13.55 -13.35 -0.44
CA ALA A 287 -14.21 -13.18 0.85
C ALA A 287 -15.64 -13.75 0.87
N ILE A 288 -16.42 -13.60 -0.20
CA ILE A 288 -17.75 -14.20 -0.34
C ILE A 288 -17.68 -15.72 -0.35
N ILE A 289 -16.74 -16.30 -1.11
CA ILE A 289 -16.54 -17.75 -1.16
C ILE A 289 -16.14 -18.28 0.21
N LEU A 290 -15.20 -17.62 0.90
CA LEU A 290 -14.74 -18.03 2.23
C LEU A 290 -15.83 -17.89 3.29
N HIS A 291 -16.60 -16.79 3.27
CA HIS A 291 -17.72 -16.61 4.18
C HIS A 291 -18.81 -17.69 3.99
N ARG A 292 -19.07 -18.09 2.74
CA ARG A 292 -20.03 -19.15 2.42
C ARG A 292 -19.54 -20.53 2.84
N LEU A 293 -18.28 -20.87 2.54
CA LEU A 293 -17.74 -22.23 2.77
C LEU A 293 -17.29 -22.44 4.22
N TYR A 294 -16.81 -21.39 4.89
CA TYR A 294 -16.22 -21.45 6.22
C TYR A 294 -16.79 -20.38 7.18
N PRO A 295 -18.12 -20.32 7.37
CA PRO A 295 -18.77 -19.22 8.13
C PRO A 295 -18.39 -19.18 9.62
N GLN A 296 -17.84 -20.27 10.17
CA GLN A 296 -17.38 -20.32 11.56
C GLN A 296 -15.94 -19.84 11.74
N GLN A 297 -15.14 -19.84 10.66
CA GLN A 297 -13.72 -19.50 10.67
C GLN A 297 -13.45 -18.13 10.05
N PHE A 298 -14.26 -17.73 9.07
CA PHE A 298 -14.10 -16.49 8.32
C PHE A 298 -15.16 -15.46 8.72
N ASP A 299 -14.74 -14.46 9.49
CA ASP A 299 -15.55 -13.31 9.87
C ASP A 299 -15.29 -12.12 8.92
N PRO A 300 -16.22 -11.81 8.00
CA PRO A 300 -16.05 -10.70 7.08
C PRO A 300 -16.03 -9.33 7.76
N GLU A 301 -16.53 -9.18 9.00
CA GLU A 301 -16.46 -7.91 9.72
C GLU A 301 -15.01 -7.45 9.91
N LYS A 302 -14.08 -8.40 10.06
CA LYS A 302 -12.64 -8.12 10.23
C LYS A 302 -12.00 -7.44 9.02
N LEU A 303 -12.62 -7.53 7.84
CA LEU A 303 -12.14 -6.83 6.64
C LEU A 303 -12.34 -5.32 6.75
N LEU A 304 -13.26 -4.84 7.61
CA LEU A 304 -13.57 -3.42 7.77
C LEU A 304 -12.32 -2.57 8.06
N LEU A 305 -11.34 -3.12 8.79
CA LEU A 305 -10.12 -2.39 9.13
C LEU A 305 -9.37 -1.90 7.88
N LEU A 306 -9.30 -2.71 6.82
CA LEU A 306 -8.57 -2.36 5.59
C LEU A 306 -9.50 -1.88 4.46
N ILE A 307 -10.72 -2.44 4.38
CA ILE A 307 -11.73 -2.00 3.41
C ILE A 307 -12.27 -0.61 3.76
N GLY A 308 -12.48 -0.32 5.03
CA GLY A 308 -12.82 1.02 5.53
C GLY A 308 -14.21 1.53 5.13
N ASN A 309 -15.08 0.68 4.59
CA ASN A 309 -16.42 1.05 4.15
C ASN A 309 -17.47 0.11 4.75
N SER A 310 -18.31 0.65 5.64
CA SER A 310 -19.32 -0.13 6.36
C SER A 310 -20.36 -0.76 5.44
N ASP A 311 -20.80 -0.03 4.41
CA ASP A 311 -21.80 -0.53 3.46
C ASP A 311 -21.28 -1.75 2.68
N THR A 312 -20.04 -1.72 2.21
CA THR A 312 -19.39 -2.86 1.55
C THR A 312 -19.35 -4.10 2.46
N ILE A 313 -19.03 -3.93 3.74
CA ILE A 313 -19.01 -5.03 4.70
C ILE A 313 -20.42 -5.58 4.96
N GLN A 314 -21.42 -4.71 5.09
CA GLN A 314 -22.82 -5.11 5.26
C GLN A 314 -23.34 -5.88 4.03
N GLN A 315 -23.02 -5.41 2.82
CA GLN A 315 -23.38 -6.11 1.59
C GLN A 315 -22.72 -7.51 1.52
N LEU A 316 -21.46 -7.63 1.93
CA LEU A 316 -20.75 -8.91 1.98
C LEU A 316 -21.41 -9.87 3.00
N GLN A 317 -21.68 -9.40 4.22
CA GLN A 317 -22.34 -10.17 5.28
C GLN A 317 -23.75 -10.64 4.89
N SER A 318 -24.47 -9.85 4.08
CA SER A 318 -25.79 -10.21 3.58
C SER A 318 -25.77 -11.16 2.37
N GLY A 319 -24.58 -11.59 1.92
CA GLY A 319 -24.44 -12.51 0.78
C GLY A 319 -24.69 -11.84 -0.57
N THR A 320 -24.54 -10.52 -0.65
CA THR A 320 -24.65 -9.80 -1.92
C THR A 320 -23.57 -10.28 -2.90
N PRO A 321 -23.92 -10.62 -4.16
CA PRO A 321 -22.92 -11.04 -5.15
C PRO A 321 -21.82 -9.98 -5.35
N ALA A 322 -20.57 -10.41 -5.53
CA ALA A 322 -19.42 -9.50 -5.59
C ALA A 322 -19.57 -8.45 -6.70
N GLU A 323 -20.11 -8.84 -7.85
CA GLU A 323 -20.38 -7.92 -8.98
C GLU A 323 -21.27 -6.74 -8.57
N LYS A 324 -22.27 -6.96 -7.71
CA LYS A 324 -23.15 -5.90 -7.21
C LYS A 324 -22.44 -4.99 -6.21
N ILE A 325 -21.64 -5.57 -5.32
CA ILE A 325 -20.81 -4.81 -4.37
C ILE A 325 -19.83 -3.92 -5.13
N VAL A 326 -19.10 -4.49 -6.10
CA VAL A 326 -18.14 -3.75 -6.93
C VAL A 326 -18.84 -2.64 -7.73
N ALA A 327 -20.03 -2.92 -8.26
CA ALA A 327 -20.82 -1.93 -8.98
C ALA A 327 -21.30 -0.77 -8.08
N SER A 328 -21.57 -1.03 -6.79
CA SER A 328 -22.05 0.00 -5.86
C SER A 328 -21.02 1.11 -5.61
N TRP A 329 -19.72 0.83 -5.80
CA TRP A 329 -18.65 1.82 -5.66
C TRP A 329 -18.60 2.84 -6.81
N SER A 330 -19.24 2.57 -7.95
CA SER A 330 -19.01 3.31 -9.20
C SER A 330 -19.28 4.81 -9.10
N ALA A 331 -20.33 5.23 -8.39
CA ALA A 331 -20.67 6.64 -8.24
C ALA A 331 -19.56 7.40 -7.50
N ASP A 332 -19.14 6.87 -6.35
CA ASP A 332 -18.09 7.48 -5.53
C ASP A 332 -16.73 7.45 -6.22
N LEU A 333 -16.41 6.36 -6.92
CA LEU A 333 -15.19 6.27 -7.73
C LEU A 333 -15.17 7.29 -8.87
N THR A 334 -16.33 7.56 -9.49
CA THR A 334 -16.46 8.59 -10.53
C THR A 334 -16.24 9.99 -9.94
N ALA A 335 -16.79 10.27 -8.77
CA ALA A 335 -16.58 11.53 -8.07
C ALA A 335 -15.11 11.71 -7.67
N PHE A 336 -14.48 10.66 -7.14
CA PHE A 336 -13.05 10.69 -6.83
C PHE A 336 -12.18 10.86 -8.09
N ASP A 337 -12.53 10.23 -9.21
CA ASP A 337 -11.81 10.39 -10.48
C ASP A 337 -11.80 11.87 -10.94
N GLN A 338 -12.90 12.59 -10.73
CA GLN A 338 -12.97 14.03 -11.01
C GLN A 338 -12.06 14.86 -10.09
N ILE A 339 -11.98 14.51 -8.80
CA ILE A 339 -11.12 15.18 -7.83
C ILE A 339 -9.65 14.95 -8.17
N ARG A 340 -9.24 13.69 -8.32
CA ARG A 340 -7.83 13.33 -8.50
C ARG A 340 -7.20 13.92 -9.77
N ARG A 341 -8.01 14.10 -10.83
CA ARG A 341 -7.57 14.71 -12.11
C ARG A 341 -7.04 16.13 -11.96
N LYS A 342 -7.48 16.88 -10.95
CA LYS A 342 -6.98 18.24 -10.65
C LYS A 342 -5.50 18.23 -10.25
N TYR A 343 -5.01 17.08 -9.78
CA TYR A 343 -3.67 16.90 -9.23
C TYR A 343 -2.74 16.10 -10.16
N PHE A 344 -3.14 15.84 -11.41
CA PHE A 344 -2.32 15.07 -12.32
C PHE A 344 -1.06 15.84 -12.73
N LEU A 345 0.09 15.20 -12.52
CA LEU A 345 1.40 15.64 -13.02
C LEU A 345 1.77 14.94 -14.34
N TYR A 346 1.11 13.82 -14.63
CA TYR A 346 1.44 12.93 -15.74
C TYR A 346 0.25 12.66 -16.64
N LYS A 347 0.54 12.24 -17.87
CA LYS A 347 -0.48 11.88 -18.88
C LYS A 347 -0.84 10.41 -18.84
#